data_AF-A0A7D5LZG2-F1
#
_entry.id   AF-A0A7D5LZG2-F1
#
_cell.length_a   1.000
_cell.length_b   1.000
_cell.length_c   1.000
_cell.angle_alpha   90.00
_cell.angle_beta   90.00
_cell.angle_gamma   90.00
#
_symmetry.space_group_name_H-M   'P 1'
#
loop_
_entity.id
_entity.type
_entity.pdbx_description
1 polymer ?
#
loop_
_entity_poly.entity_id
_entity_poly.type
_entity_poly.pdbx_seq_one_letter_code
_entity_poly.pdbx_strand_id
1 'polypeptide(L)'
;MRKLGTIDLEILHLAINENGTFNENNLENSELKRLGVGKILDSLATLKDRKMLSLNKDGSFSITNLAKEILWSKNIPTWAKILRLLQVKSCNMGQMEDILKISKNELVEEIEKLRKSQFVLMSPQRLEDKLVKVYEILPEGIEEIDKTETEGFDKINFGEMKSEVEILSIIDGLIKEIQDTTLEQTQKDSINEKLSKLKDKLEI
;
A
#
# COMPACT_ATOMS: atom_id res chain seq x y z
N MET A 1 10.63 -3.65 9.41
CA MET A 1 10.74 -2.30 8.81
C MET A 1 11.33 -1.27 9.76
N ARG A 2 12.25 -0.41 9.30
CA ARG A 2 12.54 0.84 10.04
C ARG A 2 11.31 1.75 9.85
N LYS A 3 10.24 1.51 10.61
CA LYS A 3 8.98 2.26 10.50
C LYS A 3 9.28 3.76 10.51
N LEU A 4 8.81 4.48 9.49
CA LEU A 4 8.90 5.92 9.43
C LEU A 4 7.73 6.49 10.25
N GLY A 5 8.02 7.45 11.13
CA GLY A 5 6.96 8.28 11.69
C GLY A 5 6.36 9.22 10.64
N THR A 6 5.19 9.79 10.92
CA THR A 6 4.58 10.79 10.03
C THR A 6 5.47 12.02 9.85
N ILE A 7 6.13 12.48 10.92
CA ILE A 7 7.08 13.60 10.88
C ILE A 7 8.32 13.23 10.04
N ASP A 8 8.84 12.01 10.24
CA ASP A 8 9.97 11.50 9.47
C ASP A 8 9.66 11.54 7.96
N LEU A 9 8.46 11.09 7.57
CA LEU A 9 8.01 11.12 6.19
C LEU A 9 7.90 12.55 5.64
N GLU A 10 7.33 13.49 6.40
CA GLU A 10 7.20 14.89 5.98
C GLU A 10 8.58 15.55 5.78
N ILE A 11 9.57 15.26 6.65
CA ILE A 11 10.94 15.76 6.50
C ILE A 11 11.62 15.16 5.26
N LEU A 12 11.51 13.85 5.04
CA LEU A 12 12.09 13.20 3.87
C LEU A 12 11.43 13.68 2.57
N HIS A 13 10.12 13.92 2.59
CA HIS A 13 9.38 14.47 1.46
C HIS A 13 9.79 15.91 1.15
N LEU A 14 10.03 16.75 2.17
CA LEU A 14 10.63 18.08 1.97
C LEU A 14 11.96 17.96 1.21
N ALA A 15 12.84 17.06 1.65
CA ALA A 15 14.12 16.84 0.97
C ALA A 15 13.94 16.45 -0.50
N ILE A 16 12.95 15.61 -0.82
CA ILE A 16 12.63 15.23 -2.21
C ILE A 16 12.12 16.42 -3.03
N ASN A 17 11.29 17.29 -2.46
CA ASN A 17 10.81 18.49 -3.13
C ASN A 17 11.94 19.49 -3.40
N GLU A 18 12.95 19.54 -2.52
CA GLU A 18 14.13 20.41 -2.62
C GLU A 18 15.31 19.73 -3.35
N ASN A 19 15.02 18.82 -4.29
CA ASN A 19 16.02 18.11 -5.11
C ASN A 19 17.08 17.31 -4.33
N GLY A 20 16.76 16.93 -3.10
CA GLY A 20 17.54 16.04 -2.26
C GLY A 20 18.29 16.71 -1.11
N THR A 21 18.32 18.05 -1.04
CA THR A 21 19.03 18.78 0.03
C THR A 21 18.16 19.93 0.53
N PHE A 22 18.06 20.09 1.84
CA PHE A 22 17.27 21.15 2.47
C PHE A 22 17.99 21.74 3.69
N ASN A 23 17.61 22.95 4.09
CA ASN A 23 18.14 23.65 5.25
C ASN A 23 17.02 24.24 6.13
N GLU A 24 17.40 25.04 7.13
CA GLU A 24 16.48 25.71 8.05
C GLU A 24 15.45 26.59 7.32
N ASN A 25 15.87 27.36 6.31
CA ASN A 25 14.95 28.20 5.53
C ASN A 25 13.90 27.35 4.81
N ASN A 26 14.25 26.17 4.29
CA ASN A 26 13.27 25.26 3.69
C ASN A 26 12.28 24.75 4.74
N LEU A 27 12.74 24.40 5.94
CA LEU A 27 11.88 23.94 7.05
C LEU A 27 10.89 25.02 7.48
N GLU A 28 11.36 26.26 7.68
CA GLU A 28 10.53 27.41 8.09
C GLU A 28 9.47 27.77 7.04
N ASN A 29 9.77 27.59 5.76
CA ASN A 29 8.86 27.85 4.66
C ASN A 29 7.93 26.67 4.34
N SER A 30 8.09 25.53 5.01
CA SER A 30 7.26 24.34 4.81
C SER A 30 6.13 24.22 5.83
N GLU A 31 5.23 23.26 5.60
CA GLU A 31 4.16 22.89 6.55
C GLU A 31 4.72 22.30 7.86
N LEU A 32 5.99 21.88 7.90
CA LEU A 32 6.62 21.33 9.11
C LEU A 32 6.73 22.36 10.23
N LYS A 33 6.72 23.67 9.93
CA LYS A 33 6.80 24.74 10.94
C LYS A 33 5.73 24.65 12.03
N ARG A 34 4.59 24.00 11.73
CA ARG A 34 3.48 23.76 12.68
C ARG A 34 3.84 22.76 13.79
N LEU A 35 4.85 21.91 13.59
CA LEU A 35 5.16 20.79 14.48
C LEU A 35 6.01 21.21 15.70
N GLY A 36 6.51 22.44 15.71
CA GLY A 36 7.37 22.98 16.76
C GLY A 36 8.82 22.52 16.62
N VAL A 37 9.76 23.42 16.96
CA VAL A 37 11.21 23.22 16.73
C VAL A 37 11.75 21.95 17.38
N GLY A 38 11.36 21.67 18.64
CA GLY A 38 11.85 20.50 19.37
C GLY A 38 11.55 19.18 18.65
N LYS A 39 10.31 18.98 18.17
CA LYS A 39 9.93 17.74 17.46
C LYS A 39 10.67 17.57 16.13
N ILE A 40 10.90 18.67 15.42
CA ILE A 40 11.66 18.64 14.17
C ILE A 40 13.12 18.23 14.46
N LEU A 41 13.75 18.81 15.49
CA LEU A 41 15.12 18.47 15.87
C LEU A 41 15.25 17.00 16.31
N ASP A 42 14.29 16.49 17.09
CA ASP A 42 14.27 15.09 17.52
C ASP A 42 14.16 14.13 16.32
N SER A 43 13.27 14.42 15.38
CA SER A 43 13.14 13.65 14.14
C SER A 43 14.37 13.77 13.24
N LEU A 44 14.98 14.95 13.09
CA LEU A 44 16.21 15.13 12.32
C LEU A 44 17.38 14.33 12.91
N ALA A 45 17.54 14.35 14.24
CA ALA A 45 18.54 13.54 14.93
C ALA A 45 18.30 12.04 14.71
N THR A 46 17.05 11.59 14.88
CA THR A 46 16.65 10.19 14.66
C THR A 46 16.89 9.73 13.22
N LEU A 47 16.53 10.56 12.24
CA LEU A 47 16.74 10.28 10.81
C LEU A 47 18.22 10.22 10.46
N LYS A 48 19.03 11.12 11.01
CA LYS A 48 20.49 11.11 10.83
C LYS A 48 21.11 9.84 11.43
N ASP A 49 20.74 9.47 12.65
CA ASP A 49 21.28 8.29 13.32
C ASP A 49 20.88 6.98 12.60
N ARG A 50 19.67 6.95 12.03
CA ARG A 50 19.21 5.88 11.13
C ARG A 50 19.82 5.93 9.73
N LYS A 51 20.75 6.86 9.45
CA LYS A 51 21.40 7.08 8.15
C LYS A 51 20.43 7.39 7.00
N MET A 52 19.27 7.98 7.31
CA MET A 52 18.28 8.43 6.32
C MET A 52 18.61 9.84 5.82
N LEU A 53 19.28 10.63 6.66
CA LEU A 53 19.82 11.96 6.32
C LEU A 53 21.33 12.00 6.59
N SER A 54 22.03 12.84 5.84
CA SER A 54 23.42 13.24 6.11
C SER A 54 23.49 14.74 6.36
N LEU A 55 24.22 15.15 7.39
CA LEU A 55 24.52 16.56 7.67
C LEU A 55 25.74 16.99 6.86
N ASN A 56 25.57 18.01 6.03
CA ASN A 56 26.62 18.60 5.21
C ASN A 56 27.44 19.62 6.02
N LYS A 57 28.60 20.01 5.48
CA LYS A 57 29.51 20.95 6.16
C LYS A 57 28.93 22.37 6.33
N ASP A 58 28.00 22.75 5.47
CA ASP A 58 27.31 24.04 5.48
C ASP A 58 26.09 24.07 6.41
N GLY A 59 25.82 22.98 7.14
CA GLY A 59 24.66 22.86 8.04
C GLY A 59 23.37 22.39 7.35
N SER A 60 23.37 22.17 6.03
CA SER A 60 22.23 21.59 5.32
C SER A 60 22.14 20.06 5.51
N PHE A 61 20.96 19.50 5.26
CA PHE A 61 20.72 18.06 5.31
C PHE A 61 20.47 17.52 3.90
N SER A 62 21.07 16.38 3.57
CA SER A 62 20.80 15.66 2.32
C SER A 62 20.13 14.32 2.60
N ILE A 63 19.13 13.97 1.79
CA ILE A 63 18.52 12.64 1.82
C ILE A 63 19.46 11.59 1.23
N THR A 64 19.63 10.48 1.96
CA THR A 64 20.51 9.40 1.53
C THR A 64 19.84 8.47 0.53
N ASN A 65 20.64 7.68 -0.21
CA ASN A 65 20.09 6.65 -1.09
C ASN A 65 19.27 5.60 -0.32
N LEU A 66 19.66 5.29 0.92
CA LEU A 66 18.91 4.39 1.80
C LEU A 66 17.49 4.89 2.07
N ALA A 67 17.32 6.19 2.30
CA ALA A 67 15.98 6.77 2.47
C ALA A 67 15.19 6.79 1.15
N LYS A 68 15.85 7.09 0.02
CA LYS A 68 15.24 6.99 -1.32
C LYS A 68 14.75 5.58 -1.62
N GLU A 69 15.48 4.56 -1.18
CA GLU A 69 15.13 3.15 -1.26
C GLU A 69 13.92 2.74 -0.41
N ILE A 70 13.27 3.64 0.34
CA ILE A 70 12.04 3.28 1.06
C ILE A 70 10.81 3.52 0.19
N LEU A 71 10.70 4.69 -0.44
CA LEU A 71 9.50 5.13 -1.16
C LEU A 71 9.76 5.59 -2.60
N TRP A 72 10.97 6.01 -2.94
CA TRP A 72 11.24 6.73 -4.21
C TRP A 72 12.15 5.97 -5.19
N SER A 73 12.70 4.83 -4.79
CA SER A 73 13.53 4.02 -5.68
C SER A 73 12.71 3.41 -6.81
N LYS A 74 13.29 3.38 -8.02
CA LYS A 74 12.69 2.73 -9.19
C LYS A 74 12.65 1.20 -9.06
N ASN A 75 13.45 0.64 -8.17
CA ASN A 75 13.51 -0.81 -7.95
C ASN A 75 12.34 -1.33 -7.09
N ILE A 76 11.54 -0.43 -6.53
CA ILE A 76 10.38 -0.78 -5.72
C ILE A 76 9.13 -0.65 -6.58
N PRO A 77 8.31 -1.71 -6.67
CA PRO A 77 7.02 -1.64 -7.35
C PRO A 77 6.09 -0.60 -6.76
N THR A 78 5.22 -0.04 -7.59
CA THR A 78 4.31 1.05 -7.20
C THR A 78 3.35 0.64 -6.07
N TRP A 79 2.79 -0.57 -6.12
CA TRP A 79 1.97 -1.10 -5.05
C TRP A 79 2.68 -1.09 -3.67
N ALA A 80 3.99 -1.38 -3.63
CA ALA A 80 4.74 -1.48 -2.39
C ALA A 80 4.99 -0.10 -1.80
N LYS A 81 5.25 0.88 -2.67
CA LYS A 81 5.35 2.29 -2.29
C LYS A 81 4.04 2.80 -1.71
N ILE A 82 2.92 2.43 -2.33
CA ILE A 82 1.58 2.77 -1.83
C ILE A 82 1.36 2.17 -0.44
N LEU A 83 1.58 0.87 -0.24
CA LEU A 83 1.38 0.23 1.06
C LEU A 83 2.31 0.82 2.14
N ARG A 84 3.59 1.06 1.82
CA ARG A 84 4.54 1.71 2.75
C ARG A 84 4.09 3.11 3.15
N LEU A 85 3.59 3.91 2.20
CA LEU A 85 3.03 5.22 2.51
C LEU A 85 1.81 5.10 3.45
N LEU A 86 0.87 4.21 3.12
CA LEU A 86 -0.35 4.01 3.88
C LEU A 86 -0.10 3.41 5.27
N GLN A 87 0.99 2.67 5.47
CA GLN A 87 1.44 2.20 6.79
C GLN A 87 1.86 3.36 7.71
N VAL A 88 2.26 4.51 7.14
CA VAL A 88 2.66 5.70 7.89
C VAL A 88 1.49 6.66 8.10
N LYS A 89 0.65 6.86 7.08
CA LYS A 89 -0.51 7.77 7.13
C LYS A 89 -1.55 7.44 6.07
N SER A 90 -2.83 7.61 6.44
CA SER A 90 -3.91 7.62 5.46
C SER A 90 -3.78 8.84 4.53
N CYS A 91 -4.13 8.65 3.26
CA CYS A 91 -3.91 9.65 2.22
C CYS A 91 -5.07 9.66 1.22
N ASN A 92 -5.33 10.83 0.64
CA ASN A 92 -6.10 10.91 -0.60
C ASN A 92 -5.19 10.76 -1.83
N MET A 93 -5.79 10.65 -3.02
CA MET A 93 -5.06 10.45 -4.27
C MET A 93 -4.05 11.58 -4.58
N GLY A 94 -4.42 12.84 -4.32
CA GLY A 94 -3.52 13.97 -4.59
C GLY A 94 -2.30 13.99 -3.66
N GLN A 95 -2.50 13.62 -2.39
CA GLN A 95 -1.39 13.46 -1.44
C GLN A 95 -0.48 12.29 -1.84
N MET A 96 -1.05 11.19 -2.33
CA MET A 96 -0.29 10.04 -2.79
C MET A 96 0.56 10.37 -4.03
N GLU A 97 -0.01 11.09 -4.98
CA GLU A 97 0.68 11.62 -6.17
C GLU A 97 1.84 12.53 -5.77
N ASP A 98 1.59 13.50 -4.87
CA ASP A 98 2.61 14.45 -4.44
C ASP A 98 3.74 13.79 -3.63
N ILE A 99 3.43 12.84 -2.74
CA ILE A 99 4.44 12.19 -1.90
C ILE A 99 5.26 11.19 -2.71
N LEU A 100 4.60 10.31 -3.49
CA LEU A 100 5.30 9.24 -4.21
C LEU A 100 5.97 9.73 -5.49
N LYS A 101 5.58 10.90 -6.01
CA LYS A 101 6.03 11.43 -7.31
C LYS A 101 5.71 10.45 -8.45
N ILE A 102 4.54 9.83 -8.38
CA ILE A 102 4.00 8.88 -9.36
C ILE A 102 2.76 9.50 -9.98
N SER A 103 2.57 9.29 -11.29
CA SER A 103 1.43 9.85 -12.00
C SER A 103 0.10 9.33 -11.45
N LYS A 104 -0.92 10.19 -11.42
CA LYS A 104 -2.27 9.82 -11.00
C LYS A 104 -2.82 8.57 -11.70
N ASN A 105 -2.58 8.40 -12.99
CA ASN A 105 -3.12 7.26 -13.75
C ASN A 105 -2.55 5.93 -13.23
N GLU A 106 -1.24 5.87 -13.04
CA GLU A 106 -0.57 4.70 -12.49
C GLU A 106 -1.03 4.41 -11.05
N LEU A 107 -1.20 5.44 -10.22
CA LEU A 107 -1.69 5.28 -8.85
C LEU A 107 -3.14 4.77 -8.80
N VAL A 108 -4.01 5.24 -9.70
CA VAL A 108 -5.41 4.80 -9.78
C VAL A 108 -5.49 3.31 -10.12
N GLU A 109 -4.68 2.84 -11.07
CA GLU A 109 -4.67 1.41 -11.43
C GLU A 109 -4.18 0.54 -10.26
N GLU A 110 -3.08 0.93 -9.64
CA GLU A 110 -2.47 0.15 -8.54
C GLU A 110 -3.31 0.18 -7.26
N ILE A 111 -3.88 1.32 -6.88
CA ILE A 111 -4.73 1.41 -5.68
C ILE A 111 -6.00 0.57 -5.83
N GLU A 112 -6.55 0.47 -7.05
CA GLU A 112 -7.72 -0.36 -7.31
C GLU A 112 -7.39 -1.85 -7.24
N LYS A 113 -6.20 -2.27 -7.71
CA LYS A 113 -5.71 -3.64 -7.49
C LYS A 113 -5.60 -3.94 -5.99
N LEU A 114 -4.94 -3.06 -5.23
CA LEU A 114 -4.79 -3.19 -3.78
C LEU A 114 -6.14 -3.25 -3.05
N ARG A 115 -7.11 -2.44 -3.46
CA ARG A 115 -8.47 -2.44 -2.91
C ARG A 115 -9.21 -3.75 -3.20
N LYS A 116 -9.14 -4.23 -4.44
CA LYS A 116 -9.76 -5.52 -4.83
C LYS A 116 -9.15 -6.68 -4.05
N SER A 117 -7.85 -6.64 -3.80
CA SER A 117 -7.12 -7.64 -3.00
C SER A 117 -7.29 -7.48 -1.48
N GLN A 118 -8.17 -6.59 -1.01
CA GLN A 118 -8.42 -6.33 0.42
C GLN A 118 -7.19 -5.84 1.21
N PHE A 119 -6.20 -5.25 0.55
CA PHE A 119 -5.04 -4.66 1.24
C PHE A 119 -5.25 -3.20 1.64
N VAL A 120 -6.20 -2.53 0.98
CA VAL A 120 -6.50 -1.11 1.20
C VAL A 120 -8.01 -0.90 1.25
N LEU A 121 -8.46 -0.14 2.24
CA LEU A 121 -9.82 0.37 2.34
C LEU A 121 -9.90 1.76 1.73
N MET A 122 -10.99 2.04 1.01
CA MET A 122 -11.33 3.38 0.56
C MET A 122 -12.55 3.87 1.34
N SER A 123 -12.40 4.99 2.05
CA SER A 123 -13.48 5.65 2.78
C SER A 123 -13.74 7.05 2.21
N PRO A 124 -14.99 7.42 1.91
CA PRO A 124 -15.33 8.79 1.58
C PRO A 124 -15.34 9.65 2.85
N GLN A 125 -14.55 10.72 2.87
CA GLN A 125 -14.49 11.69 3.97
C GLN A 125 -14.93 13.07 3.49
N ARG A 126 -15.60 13.83 4.38
CA ARG A 126 -15.93 15.24 4.12
C ARG A 126 -14.78 16.12 4.62
N LEU A 127 -14.13 16.81 3.70
CA LEU A 127 -13.09 17.80 3.95
C LEU A 127 -13.52 19.10 3.28
N GLU A 128 -13.70 20.16 4.07
CA GLU A 128 -14.08 21.50 3.57
C GLU A 128 -15.28 21.44 2.60
N ASP A 129 -16.34 20.75 3.01
CA ASP A 129 -17.60 20.51 2.26
C ASP A 129 -17.46 19.71 0.95
N LYS A 130 -16.26 19.18 0.63
CA LYS A 130 -16.03 18.28 -0.49
C LYS A 130 -15.91 16.84 -0.03
N LEU A 131 -16.46 15.93 -0.83
CA LEU A 131 -16.32 14.49 -0.61
C LEU A 131 -15.01 14.02 -1.24
N VAL A 132 -14.07 13.58 -0.41
CA VAL A 132 -12.72 13.14 -0.80
C VAL A 132 -12.57 11.67 -0.48
N LYS A 133 -12.04 10.88 -1.42
CA LYS A 133 -11.68 9.48 -1.17
C LYS A 133 -10.37 9.45 -0.39
N VAL A 134 -10.39 8.83 0.79
CA VAL A 134 -9.21 8.58 1.61
C VAL A 134 -8.94 7.08 1.63
N TYR A 135 -7.67 6.72 1.51
CA TYR A 135 -7.21 5.35 1.48
C TYR A 135 -6.46 5.02 2.77
N GLU A 136 -6.74 3.84 3.31
CA GLU A 136 -6.18 3.31 4.56
C GLU A 136 -5.70 1.88 4.33
N ILE A 137 -4.54 1.53 4.87
CA ILE A 137 -4.03 0.16 4.79
C ILE A 137 -4.83 -0.74 5.73
N LEU A 138 -5.16 -1.94 5.26
CA LEU A 138 -5.79 -2.99 6.05
C LEU A 138 -4.73 -3.94 6.64
N PRO A 139 -5.05 -4.73 7.70
CA PRO A 139 -4.12 -5.68 8.30
C PRO A 139 -3.43 -6.60 7.28
N GLU A 140 -4.18 -7.09 6.29
CA GLU A 140 -3.68 -7.95 5.22
C GLU A 140 -2.60 -7.26 4.38
N GLY A 141 -2.77 -5.95 4.12
CA GLY A 141 -1.76 -5.14 3.44
C GLY A 141 -0.51 -4.93 4.27
N ILE A 142 -0.64 -4.81 5.60
CA ILE A 142 0.49 -4.71 6.54
C ILE A 142 1.30 -6.01 6.55
N GLU A 143 0.62 -7.14 6.67
CA GLU A 143 1.27 -8.46 6.63
C GLU A 143 2.02 -8.67 5.32
N GLU A 144 1.40 -8.30 4.20
CA GLU A 144 1.99 -8.50 2.88
C GLU A 144 3.25 -7.63 2.67
N ILE A 145 3.20 -6.36 3.06
CA ILE A 145 4.40 -5.51 2.94
C ILE A 145 5.51 -5.95 3.90
N ASP A 146 5.18 -6.44 5.09
CA ASP A 146 6.17 -6.93 6.06
C ASP A 146 6.87 -8.21 5.57
N LYS A 147 6.18 -9.12 4.85
CA LYS A 147 6.81 -10.30 4.23
C LYS A 147 7.87 -9.95 3.18
N THR A 148 7.67 -8.84 2.47
CA THR A 148 8.58 -8.45 1.38
C THR A 148 9.98 -8.07 1.87
N GLU A 149 10.14 -7.83 3.17
CA GLU A 149 11.46 -7.59 3.77
C GLU A 149 12.37 -8.81 3.71
N THR A 150 11.80 -10.02 3.80
CA THR A 150 12.53 -11.28 3.74
C THR A 150 12.44 -11.94 2.37
N GLU A 151 11.31 -11.76 1.67
CA GLU A 151 11.00 -12.51 0.45
C GLU A 151 11.19 -11.71 -0.84
N GLY A 152 11.47 -10.40 -0.75
CA GLY A 152 11.52 -9.50 -1.89
C GLY A 152 10.12 -9.16 -2.42
N PHE A 153 10.07 -8.53 -3.60
CA PHE A 153 8.82 -8.04 -4.19
C PHE A 153 8.20 -8.97 -5.24
N ASP A 154 8.90 -10.05 -5.60
CA ASP A 154 8.58 -10.87 -6.77
C ASP A 154 7.42 -11.85 -6.55
N LYS A 155 6.95 -12.01 -5.30
CA LYS A 155 5.97 -13.03 -4.91
C LYS A 155 4.56 -12.52 -4.66
N ILE A 156 4.25 -11.27 -5.03
CA ILE A 156 2.89 -10.79 -4.83
C ILE A 156 1.96 -11.41 -5.85
N ASN A 157 1.17 -12.38 -5.36
CA ASN A 157 -0.08 -12.73 -5.98
C ASN A 157 -1.10 -11.65 -5.62
N PHE A 158 -1.12 -10.55 -6.39
CA PHE A 158 -2.35 -9.77 -6.56
C PHE A 158 -3.33 -10.78 -7.08
N GLY A 159 -4.17 -11.33 -6.20
CA GLY A 159 -4.94 -12.50 -6.55
C GLY A 159 -5.51 -12.33 -7.96
N GLU A 160 -5.02 -13.14 -8.91
CA GLU A 160 -5.94 -13.71 -9.89
C GLU A 160 -7.08 -14.19 -9.01
N MET A 161 -8.21 -13.51 -9.18
CA MET A 161 -9.35 -13.51 -8.26
C MET A 161 -9.34 -14.77 -7.39
N LYS A 162 -8.88 -14.65 -6.14
CA LYS A 162 -8.97 -15.77 -5.18
C LYS A 162 -10.42 -16.27 -5.06
N SER A 163 -11.39 -15.49 -5.54
CA SER A 163 -12.79 -15.88 -5.66
C SER A 163 -13.14 -16.83 -6.81
N GLU A 164 -12.34 -17.04 -7.87
CA GLU A 164 -12.76 -17.96 -8.94
C GLU A 164 -12.13 -19.34 -8.76
N VAL A 165 -10.80 -19.43 -8.69
CA VAL A 165 -10.11 -20.73 -8.56
C VAL A 165 -10.46 -21.45 -7.24
N GLU A 166 -10.60 -20.71 -6.13
CA GLU A 166 -11.01 -21.28 -4.83
C GLU A 166 -12.48 -21.69 -4.84
N ILE A 167 -13.38 -20.90 -5.46
CA ILE A 167 -14.80 -21.29 -5.62
C ILE A 167 -14.92 -22.50 -6.55
N LEU A 168 -14.15 -22.57 -7.64
CA LEU A 168 -14.10 -23.73 -8.53
C LEU A 168 -13.61 -24.97 -7.76
N SER A 169 -12.60 -24.82 -6.91
CA SER A 169 -12.13 -25.91 -6.03
C SER A 169 -13.16 -26.34 -4.99
N ILE A 170 -13.94 -25.40 -4.43
CA ILE A 170 -15.04 -25.69 -3.49
C ILE A 170 -16.18 -26.40 -4.22
N ILE A 171 -16.54 -25.95 -5.43
CA ILE A 171 -17.55 -26.60 -6.28
C ILE A 171 -17.12 -28.03 -6.61
N ASP A 172 -15.86 -28.24 -6.99
CA ASP A 172 -15.33 -29.57 -7.30
C ASP A 172 -15.26 -30.48 -6.06
N GLY A 173 -15.00 -29.90 -4.88
CA GLY A 173 -15.11 -30.59 -3.59
C GLY A 173 -16.54 -31.05 -3.28
N LEU A 174 -17.52 -30.15 -3.43
CA LEU A 174 -18.94 -30.45 -3.21
C LEU A 174 -19.47 -31.52 -4.17
N ILE A 175 -19.07 -31.50 -5.45
CA ILE A 175 -19.45 -32.53 -6.43
C ILE A 175 -18.97 -33.92 -5.97
N LYS A 176 -17.74 -34.02 -5.44
CA LYS A 176 -17.20 -35.28 -4.90
C LYS A 176 -17.95 -35.72 -3.66
N GLU A 177 -18.18 -34.82 -2.71
CA GLU A 177 -18.94 -35.13 -1.48
C GLU A 177 -20.37 -35.62 -1.80
N ILE A 178 -21.04 -35.03 -2.80
CA ILE A 178 -22.38 -35.44 -3.24
C ILE A 178 -22.37 -36.86 -3.83
N GLN A 179 -21.31 -37.24 -4.56
CA GLN A 179 -21.21 -38.60 -5.10
C GLN A 179 -21.21 -39.65 -3.98
N ASP A 180 -20.59 -39.34 -2.84
CA ASP A 180 -20.48 -40.22 -1.68
C ASP A 180 -21.72 -40.23 -0.76
N THR A 181 -22.71 -39.35 -0.98
CA THR A 181 -23.96 -39.34 -0.19
C THR A 181 -24.94 -40.45 -0.57
N THR A 182 -25.88 -40.78 0.32
CA THR A 182 -26.95 -41.78 0.11
C THR A 182 -28.20 -41.25 -0.61
N LEU A 183 -28.12 -40.06 -1.23
CA LEU A 183 -29.24 -39.45 -1.97
C LEU A 183 -29.63 -40.25 -3.23
N GLU A 184 -30.89 -40.11 -3.66
CA GLU A 184 -31.36 -40.69 -4.93
C GLU A 184 -30.61 -40.10 -6.13
N GLN A 185 -30.33 -40.93 -7.14
CA GLN A 185 -29.51 -40.53 -8.30
C GLN A 185 -30.08 -39.30 -9.03
N THR A 186 -31.40 -39.23 -9.18
CA THR A 186 -32.10 -38.09 -9.78
C THR A 186 -31.89 -36.78 -9.03
N GLN A 187 -31.72 -36.83 -7.71
CA GLN A 187 -31.43 -35.65 -6.88
C GLN A 187 -29.96 -35.24 -7.01
N LYS A 188 -29.05 -36.21 -7.04
CA LYS A 188 -27.61 -35.95 -7.28
C LYS A 188 -27.39 -35.28 -8.63
N ASP A 189 -28.04 -35.77 -9.69
CA ASP A 189 -27.93 -35.21 -11.03
C ASP A 189 -28.44 -33.77 -11.08
N SER A 190 -29.56 -33.48 -10.40
CA SER A 190 -30.12 -32.12 -10.30
C SER A 190 -29.19 -31.14 -9.59
N ILE A 191 -28.51 -31.57 -8.52
CA ILE A 191 -27.56 -30.71 -7.78
C ILE A 191 -26.28 -30.49 -8.60
N ASN A 192 -25.75 -31.55 -9.22
CA ASN A 192 -24.56 -31.46 -10.07
C ASN A 192 -24.78 -30.53 -11.27
N GLU A 193 -25.97 -30.53 -11.87
CA GLU A 193 -26.32 -29.63 -12.96
C GLU A 193 -26.34 -28.16 -12.50
N LYS A 194 -26.85 -27.88 -11.29
CA LYS A 194 -26.84 -26.52 -10.71
C LYS A 194 -25.42 -26.05 -10.39
N LEU A 195 -24.58 -26.92 -9.83
CA LEU A 195 -23.18 -26.63 -9.54
C LEU A 195 -22.36 -26.41 -10.81
N SER A 196 -22.61 -27.20 -11.86
CA SER A 196 -21.95 -27.02 -13.18
C SER A 196 -22.34 -25.68 -13.82
N LYS A 197 -23.62 -25.29 -13.76
CA LYS A 197 -24.07 -23.95 -14.23
C LYS A 197 -23.46 -22.79 -13.46
N LEU A 198 -23.07 -22.98 -12.20
CA LEU A 198 -22.33 -21.99 -11.42
C LEU A 198 -20.86 -21.95 -11.87
N LYS A 199 -20.26 -23.11 -12.14
CA LYS A 199 -18.91 -23.27 -12.69
C LYS A 199 -18.77 -22.52 -14.02
N ASP A 200 -19.68 -22.76 -14.96
CA ASP A 200 -19.67 -22.15 -16.30
C ASP A 200 -19.82 -20.62 -16.28
N LYS A 201 -20.43 -20.07 -15.22
CA LYS A 201 -20.58 -18.61 -15.04
C LYS A 201 -19.34 -17.94 -14.43
N LEU A 202 -18.43 -18.73 -13.85
CA LEU A 202 -17.20 -18.27 -13.22
C LEU A 202 -15.98 -18.36 -14.17
N GLU A 203 -16.03 -19.17 -15.22
CA GLU A 203 -14.96 -19.32 -16.21
C GLU A 203 -15.00 -18.27 -17.36
N ILE A 204 -15.56 -17.06 -17.15
CA ILE A 204 -15.73 -16.02 -18.19
C ILE A 204 -14.41 -15.28 -18.49
#